data_AF-A0A525CW34-F1
#
_entry.id   AF-A0A525CW34-F1
#
_cell.length_a   1.000
_cell.length_b   1.000
_cell.length_c   1.000
_cell.angle_alpha   90.00
_cell.angle_beta   90.00
_cell.angle_gamma   90.00
#
_symmetry.space_group_name_H-M   'P 1'
#
loop_
_entity.id
_entity.type
_entity.pdbx_description
1 polymer ?
#
loop_
_entity_poly.entity_id
_entity_poly.type
_entity_poly.pdbx_seq_one_letter_code
_entity_poly.pdbx_strand_id
1 'polypeptide(L)'
;MALFVSFVSGFCFLTGLMKLMSGLLLSFGVIAAVFFGVVFLLPGNDERLWFPIYGDGAAWPFFLLALVLVGVIIWLFKRAALEPEPESFSNLHTRALGWGGLIYLAALFLPAFLWFPSEAKRLVVDDTRLGIEVFIGVLLYIGGTIGALYFFYKASKGGTAKHPDMMRRFVLALFSALHLDKMPALVAYLLIYSPETGVVFPKVAALALAAYIPIGFFLSRICAESKSP
;
A
#
# COMPACT_ATOMS: atom_id res chain seq x y z
N MET A 1 2.55 9.37 18.40
CA MET A 1 1.27 8.72 18.03
C MET A 1 1.45 7.63 16.96
N ALA A 2 2.12 7.90 15.84
CA ALA A 2 2.37 6.91 14.78
C ALA A 2 3.07 5.62 15.26
N LEU A 3 4.16 5.74 16.04
CA LEU A 3 4.86 4.59 16.63
C LEU A 3 3.97 3.72 17.54
N PHE A 4 3.10 4.37 18.32
CA PHE A 4 2.17 3.67 19.21
C PHE A 4 1.13 2.88 18.42
N VAL A 5 0.52 3.49 17.40
CA VAL A 5 -0.48 2.81 16.55
C VAL A 5 0.14 1.63 15.80
N SER A 6 1.36 1.79 15.27
CA SER A 6 2.07 0.71 14.58
C SER A 6 2.48 -0.42 15.51
N PHE A 7 2.89 -0.10 16.74
CA PHE A 7 3.22 -1.09 17.76
C PHE A 7 1.98 -1.87 18.21
N VAL A 8 0.87 -1.18 18.51
CA VAL A 8 -0.40 -1.81 18.90
C VAL A 8 -0.94 -2.68 17.76
N SER A 9 -0.93 -2.18 16.52
CA SER A 9 -1.35 -2.93 15.34
C SER A 9 -0.50 -4.20 15.14
N GLY A 10 0.83 -4.08 15.26
CA GLY A 10 1.75 -5.22 15.22
C GLY A 10 1.44 -6.25 16.30
N PHE A 11 1.16 -5.81 17.52
CA PHE A 11 0.76 -6.69 18.62
C PHE A 11 -0.59 -7.38 18.36
N CYS A 12 -1.56 -6.68 17.77
CA CYS A 12 -2.83 -7.29 17.34
C CYS A 12 -2.63 -8.39 16.29
N PHE A 13 -1.67 -8.23 15.37
CA PHE A 13 -1.30 -9.30 14.44
C PHE A 13 -0.67 -10.51 15.16
N LEU A 14 0.21 -10.27 16.13
CA LEU A 14 0.84 -11.33 16.93
C LEU A 14 -0.15 -12.12 17.80
N THR A 15 -1.19 -11.45 18.29
CA THR A 15 -2.27 -12.05 19.09
C THR A 15 -3.33 -12.78 18.26
N GLY A 16 -3.21 -12.77 16.93
CA GLY A 16 -4.09 -13.54 16.04
C GLY A 16 -5.27 -12.78 15.46
N LEU A 17 -5.38 -11.46 15.68
CA LEU A 17 -6.44 -10.60 15.11
C LEU A 17 -6.19 -10.23 13.64
N MET A 18 -5.57 -11.13 12.87
CA MET A 18 -5.07 -10.86 11.52
C MET A 18 -6.15 -10.37 10.56
N LYS A 19 -7.33 -11.00 10.61
CA LYS A 19 -8.46 -10.68 9.71
C LYS A 19 -9.05 -9.31 10.02
N LEU A 20 -9.22 -8.99 11.31
CA LEU A 20 -9.69 -7.67 11.77
C LEU A 20 -8.70 -6.57 11.38
N MET A 21 -7.41 -6.78 11.66
CA MET A 21 -6.40 -5.77 11.38
C MET A 21 -6.19 -5.55 9.87
N SER A 22 -6.26 -6.62 9.08
CA SER A 22 -6.25 -6.52 7.62
C SER A 22 -7.45 -5.73 7.09
N GLY A 23 -8.64 -5.93 7.68
CA GLY A 23 -9.84 -5.17 7.35
C GLY A 23 -9.71 -3.68 7.68
N LEU A 24 -9.17 -3.35 8.85
CA LEU A 24 -8.91 -1.96 9.27
C LEU A 24 -7.91 -1.26 8.35
N LEU A 25 -6.85 -1.96 7.96
CA LEU A 25 -5.84 -1.48 7.02
C LEU A 25 -6.45 -1.15 5.65
N LEU A 26 -7.26 -2.06 5.10
CA LEU A 26 -7.95 -1.81 3.83
C LEU A 26 -9.00 -0.71 3.95
N SER A 27 -9.64 -0.59 5.12
CA SER A 27 -10.58 0.51 5.40
C SER A 27 -9.87 1.86 5.39
N PHE A 28 -8.63 1.94 5.86
CA PHE A 28 -7.80 3.15 5.70
C PHE A 28 -7.58 3.48 4.23
N GLY A 29 -7.32 2.48 3.37
CA GLY A 29 -7.24 2.69 1.91
C GLY A 29 -8.54 3.22 1.29
N VAL A 30 -9.70 2.71 1.73
CA VAL A 30 -11.03 3.23 1.34
C VAL A 30 -11.19 4.68 1.76
N ILE A 31 -10.87 5.01 3.02
CA ILE A 31 -10.98 6.37 3.55
C ILE A 31 -10.05 7.31 2.78
N ALA A 32 -8.81 6.90 2.51
CA ALA A 32 -7.85 7.69 1.72
C ALA A 32 -8.37 7.94 0.29
N ALA A 33 -8.93 6.92 -0.35
CA ALA A 33 -9.51 7.05 -1.68
C ALA A 33 -10.72 8.00 -1.68
N VAL A 34 -11.66 7.85 -0.74
CA VAL A 34 -12.79 8.78 -0.61
C VAL A 34 -12.32 10.19 -0.32
N PHE A 35 -11.35 10.38 0.58
CA PHE A 35 -10.77 11.67 0.92
C PHE A 35 -10.21 12.37 -0.33
N PHE A 36 -9.34 11.71 -1.09
CA PHE A 36 -8.78 12.30 -2.31
C PHE A 36 -9.85 12.53 -3.38
N GLY A 37 -10.84 11.64 -3.50
CA GLY A 37 -11.99 11.83 -4.39
C GLY A 37 -12.79 13.10 -4.04
N VAL A 38 -13.08 13.32 -2.76
CA VAL A 38 -13.77 14.53 -2.28
C VAL A 38 -12.93 15.78 -2.52
N VAL A 39 -11.62 15.71 -2.25
CA VAL A 39 -10.69 16.82 -2.53
C VAL A 39 -10.83 17.26 -3.98
N PHE A 40 -10.76 16.36 -4.97
CA PHE A 40 -10.91 16.71 -6.39
C PHE A 40 -12.33 17.11 -6.85
N LEU A 41 -13.35 17.06 -5.97
CA LEU A 41 -14.67 17.64 -6.25
C LEU A 41 -14.77 19.11 -5.83
N LEU A 42 -13.87 19.59 -4.98
CA LEU A 42 -13.85 20.96 -4.50
C LEU A 42 -13.22 21.88 -5.56
N PRO A 43 -13.72 23.10 -5.75
CA PRO A 43 -13.14 24.04 -6.70
C PRO A 43 -11.69 24.39 -6.32
N GLY A 44 -10.78 24.33 -7.29
CA GLY A 44 -9.40 24.78 -7.12
C GLY A 44 -9.33 26.29 -6.82
N ASN A 45 -8.38 26.71 -5.98
CA ASN A 45 -8.15 28.12 -5.57
C ASN A 45 -9.16 28.77 -4.60
N ASP A 46 -9.94 28.01 -3.83
CA ASP A 46 -10.64 28.61 -2.69
C ASP A 46 -9.67 28.76 -1.50
N GLU A 47 -9.22 29.98 -1.19
CA GLU A 47 -8.31 30.33 -0.07
C GLU A 47 -8.82 29.86 1.30
N ARG A 48 -10.09 29.42 1.36
CA ARG A 48 -10.75 28.87 2.55
C ARG A 48 -10.45 27.40 2.80
N LEU A 49 -9.91 26.68 1.82
CA LEU A 49 -9.57 25.28 1.98
C LEU A 49 -8.26 25.14 2.76
N TRP A 50 -8.29 24.40 3.88
CA TRP A 50 -7.09 24.05 4.66
C TRP A 50 -6.11 23.15 3.88
N PHE A 51 -6.52 22.66 2.71
CA PHE A 51 -5.76 21.79 1.81
C PHE A 51 -5.76 22.36 0.38
N PRO A 52 -4.65 22.99 -0.08
CA PRO A 52 -4.60 23.61 -1.41
C PRO A 52 -4.54 22.57 -2.53
N ILE A 53 -5.50 22.62 -3.45
CA ILE A 53 -5.52 21.75 -4.64
C ILE A 53 -4.91 22.53 -5.80
N TYR A 54 -3.74 22.07 -6.27
CA TYR A 54 -3.05 22.67 -7.40
C TYR A 54 -3.58 22.08 -8.73
N GLY A 55 -4.78 22.48 -9.15
CA GLY A 55 -5.32 22.20 -10.48
C GLY A 55 -6.52 21.25 -10.54
N ASP A 56 -7.17 21.22 -11.71
CA ASP A 56 -8.37 20.41 -11.95
C ASP A 56 -8.03 18.93 -12.12
N GLY A 57 -8.83 18.06 -11.49
CA GLY A 57 -8.57 16.63 -11.51
C GLY A 57 -9.82 15.77 -11.53
N ALA A 58 -9.71 14.60 -12.18
CA ALA A 58 -10.79 13.64 -12.20
C ALA A 58 -10.93 12.95 -10.84
N ALA A 59 -12.03 13.19 -10.12
CA ALA A 59 -12.33 12.55 -8.84
C ALA A 59 -12.76 11.08 -8.96
N TRP A 60 -13.39 10.70 -10.08
CA TRP A 60 -13.99 9.38 -10.28
C TRP A 60 -13.04 8.17 -10.08
N PRO A 61 -11.74 8.20 -10.43
CA PRO A 61 -10.85 7.06 -10.24
C PRO A 61 -10.68 6.68 -8.76
N PHE A 62 -10.72 7.68 -7.88
CA PHE A 62 -10.61 7.48 -6.44
C PHE A 62 -11.88 6.81 -5.87
N PHE A 63 -13.07 7.23 -6.31
CA PHE A 63 -14.32 6.58 -5.91
C PHE A 63 -14.43 5.16 -6.45
N LEU A 64 -13.99 4.91 -7.69
CA LEU A 64 -13.91 3.57 -8.24
C LEU A 64 -12.97 2.68 -7.41
N LEU A 65 -11.79 3.19 -7.04
CA LEU A 65 -10.86 2.48 -6.18
C LEU A 65 -11.48 2.16 -4.81
N ALA A 66 -12.20 3.12 -4.20
CA ALA A 66 -12.90 2.90 -2.93
C ALA A 66 -13.89 1.72 -3.04
N LEU A 67 -14.69 1.67 -4.12
CA LEU A 67 -15.62 0.56 -4.38
C LEU A 67 -14.89 -0.78 -4.54
N VAL A 68 -13.78 -0.80 -5.28
CA VAL A 68 -12.96 -2.01 -5.45
C VAL A 68 -12.41 -2.47 -4.09
N LEU A 69 -11.90 -1.57 -3.27
CA LEU A 69 -11.37 -1.91 -1.94
C LEU A 69 -12.46 -2.40 -0.98
N VAL A 70 -13.67 -1.83 -1.04
CA VAL A 70 -14.83 -2.38 -0.31
C VAL A 70 -15.11 -3.82 -0.76
N GLY A 71 -15.07 -4.09 -2.06
CA GLY A 71 -15.18 -5.46 -2.59
C GLY A 71 -14.11 -6.40 -2.03
N VAL A 72 -12.85 -5.95 -1.96
CA VAL A 72 -11.74 -6.73 -1.38
C VAL A 72 -11.95 -6.96 0.13
N ILE A 73 -12.46 -5.99 0.88
CA ILE A 73 -12.80 -6.14 2.31
C ILE A 73 -13.91 -7.18 2.47
N ILE A 74 -15.00 -7.09 1.70
CA ILE A 74 -16.08 -8.07 1.74
C ILE A 74 -15.54 -9.46 1.43
N TRP A 75 -14.66 -9.58 0.43
CA TRP A 75 -14.02 -10.84 0.08
C TRP A 75 -13.13 -11.37 1.21
N LEU A 76 -12.31 -10.54 1.83
CA LEU A 76 -11.50 -10.87 3.01
C LEU A 76 -12.38 -11.51 4.09
N PHE A 77 -13.53 -10.92 4.40
CA PHE A 77 -14.41 -11.42 5.45
C PHE A 77 -15.19 -12.69 5.07
N LYS A 78 -15.67 -12.80 3.83
CA LYS A 78 -16.43 -13.96 3.35
C LYS A 78 -15.56 -15.18 3.03
N ARG A 79 -14.26 -15.00 2.83
CA ARG A 79 -13.37 -16.10 2.46
C ARG A 79 -13.26 -17.11 3.60
N ALA A 80 -13.49 -18.38 3.25
CA ALA A 80 -13.32 -19.52 4.15
C ALA A 80 -11.85 -19.72 4.54
N ALA A 81 -11.63 -20.25 5.74
CA ALA A 81 -10.32 -20.69 6.16
C ALA A 81 -9.83 -21.83 5.26
N LEU A 82 -8.55 -21.80 4.91
CA LEU A 82 -7.83 -22.80 4.16
C LEU A 82 -6.89 -23.50 5.14
N GLU A 83 -6.77 -24.82 5.03
CA GLU A 83 -5.77 -25.53 5.79
C GLU A 83 -4.37 -25.11 5.30
N PRO A 84 -3.51 -24.58 6.18
CA PRO A 84 -2.15 -24.27 5.80
C PRO A 84 -1.38 -25.55 5.51
N GLU A 85 -0.67 -25.59 4.39
CA GLU A 85 0.35 -26.61 4.16
C GLU A 85 1.42 -26.48 5.26
N PRO A 86 1.72 -27.57 5.98
CA PRO A 86 2.68 -27.53 7.07
C PRO A 86 4.10 -27.38 6.52
N GLU A 87 4.62 -26.16 6.49
CA GLU A 87 6.02 -25.87 6.18
C GLU A 87 6.82 -25.60 7.47
N SER A 88 7.87 -26.40 7.70
CA SER A 88 8.78 -26.16 8.81
C SER A 88 9.62 -24.91 8.56
N PHE A 89 9.74 -24.08 9.60
CA PHE A 89 10.58 -22.89 9.54
C PHE A 89 12.02 -23.24 9.13
N SER A 90 12.56 -22.46 8.20
CA SER A 90 13.85 -22.71 7.56
C SER A 90 14.47 -21.40 7.07
N ASN A 91 15.76 -21.45 6.71
CA ASN A 91 16.50 -20.31 6.17
C ASN A 91 15.92 -19.74 4.87
N LEU A 92 15.07 -20.50 4.17
CA LEU A 92 14.38 -19.99 2.97
C LEU A 92 13.38 -18.89 3.34
N HIS A 93 12.71 -19.00 4.49
CA HIS A 93 11.72 -18.04 4.96
C HIS A 93 12.37 -16.72 5.37
N THR A 94 13.51 -16.78 6.05
CA THR A 94 14.27 -15.58 6.44
C THR A 94 14.89 -14.88 5.24
N ARG A 95 15.41 -15.64 4.27
CA ARG A 95 15.88 -15.07 2.98
C ARG A 95 14.72 -14.43 2.21
N ALA A 96 13.56 -15.08 2.15
CA ALA A 96 12.38 -14.51 1.50
C ALA A 96 11.93 -13.22 2.18
N LEU A 97 11.94 -13.17 3.52
CA LEU A 97 11.65 -11.95 4.27
C LEU A 97 12.62 -10.82 3.93
N GLY A 98 13.94 -11.12 3.91
CA GLY A 98 14.98 -10.16 3.56
C GLY A 98 14.83 -9.61 2.14
N TRP A 99 14.59 -10.49 1.15
CA TRP A 99 14.33 -10.08 -0.23
C TRP A 99 13.04 -9.27 -0.36
N GLY A 100 11.97 -9.67 0.34
CA GLY A 100 10.72 -8.91 0.37
C GLY A 100 10.94 -7.48 0.88
N GLY A 101 11.68 -7.33 1.98
CA GLY A 101 12.05 -6.02 2.53
C GLY A 101 12.90 -5.19 1.57
N LEU A 102 13.97 -5.78 1.01
CA LEU A 102 14.86 -5.08 0.08
C LEU A 102 14.12 -4.61 -1.19
N ILE A 103 13.32 -5.50 -1.79
CA ILE A 103 12.54 -5.18 -2.99
C ILE A 103 11.52 -4.09 -2.68
N TYR A 104 10.87 -4.14 -1.51
CA TYR A 104 9.91 -3.12 -1.12
C TYR A 104 10.58 -1.75 -0.98
N LEU A 105 11.75 -1.68 -0.34
CA LEU A 105 12.52 -0.44 -0.23
C LEU A 105 12.96 0.07 -1.60
N ALA A 106 13.48 -0.81 -2.46
CA ALA A 106 13.86 -0.44 -3.83
C ALA A 106 12.66 0.08 -4.64
N ALA A 107 11.48 -0.55 -4.49
CA ALA A 107 10.24 -0.12 -5.13
C ALA A 107 9.75 1.24 -4.65
N LEU A 108 10.17 1.69 -3.47
CA LEU A 108 9.79 2.97 -2.89
C LEU A 108 10.77 4.08 -3.26
N PHE A 109 12.07 3.80 -3.17
CA PHE A 109 13.12 4.81 -3.35
C PHE A 109 13.57 4.97 -4.80
N LEU A 110 13.65 3.90 -5.60
CA LEU A 110 14.10 4.03 -6.99
C LEU A 110 13.09 4.80 -7.86
N PRO A 111 11.77 4.58 -7.75
CA PRO A 111 10.80 5.39 -8.49
C PRO A 111 10.72 6.85 -8.08
N ALA A 112 11.22 7.21 -6.88
CA ALA A 112 11.21 8.60 -6.42
C ALA A 112 11.98 9.54 -7.36
N PHE A 113 13.03 9.05 -8.04
CA PHE A 113 13.76 9.81 -9.07
C PHE A 113 12.91 10.15 -10.30
N LEU A 114 11.80 9.43 -10.52
CA LEU A 114 10.85 9.68 -11.60
C LEU A 114 9.61 10.46 -11.12
N TRP A 115 9.22 10.29 -9.86
CA TRP A 115 8.10 11.02 -9.26
C TRP A 115 8.40 12.49 -9.01
N PHE A 116 9.64 12.80 -8.63
CA PHE A 116 10.07 14.15 -8.26
C PHE A 116 11.18 14.63 -9.19
N PRO A 117 10.83 15.09 -10.41
CA PRO A 117 11.81 15.64 -11.34
C PRO A 117 12.44 16.91 -10.77
N SER A 118 13.76 17.05 -10.95
CA SER A 118 14.50 18.23 -10.49
C SER A 118 14.04 19.51 -11.18
N GLU A 119 14.26 20.66 -10.54
CA GLU A 119 13.90 21.97 -11.07
C GLU A 119 14.50 22.23 -12.46
N ALA A 120 15.78 21.88 -12.65
CA ALA A 120 16.45 21.99 -13.94
C ALA A 120 15.75 21.17 -15.05
N LYS A 121 15.19 20.01 -14.71
CA LYS A 121 14.46 19.17 -15.67
C LYS A 121 13.08 19.76 -16.00
N ARG A 122 12.40 20.34 -15.00
CA ARG A 122 11.08 21.00 -15.16
C ARG A 122 11.14 22.19 -16.11
N LEU A 123 12.25 22.94 -16.10
CA LEU A 123 12.41 24.12 -16.96
C LEU A 123 12.63 23.79 -18.44
N VAL A 124 12.99 22.54 -18.77
CA VAL A 124 13.44 22.13 -20.11
C VAL A 124 12.50 21.10 -20.75
N VAL A 125 11.70 20.39 -19.95
CA VAL A 125 10.85 19.29 -20.40
C VAL A 125 9.38 19.71 -20.31
N ASP A 126 8.59 19.31 -21.31
CA ASP A 126 7.14 19.57 -21.36
C ASP A 126 6.34 18.69 -20.39
N ASP A 127 5.15 19.15 -20.01
CA ASP A 127 4.28 18.49 -19.04
C ASP A 127 3.91 17.05 -19.44
N THR A 128 3.76 16.78 -20.74
CA THR A 128 3.42 15.45 -21.26
C THR A 128 4.52 14.44 -20.93
N ARG A 129 5.77 14.81 -21.17
CA ARG A 129 6.92 13.93 -20.93
C ARG A 129 7.19 13.75 -19.45
N LEU A 130 7.00 14.81 -18.65
CA LEU A 130 7.01 14.70 -17.18
C LEU A 130 5.95 13.71 -16.68
N GLY A 131 4.72 13.79 -17.21
CA GLY A 131 3.65 12.87 -16.87
C GLY A 131 3.96 11.41 -17.19
N ILE A 132 4.63 11.13 -18.31
CA ILE A 132 5.07 9.78 -18.68
C ILE A 132 6.10 9.25 -17.67
N GLU A 133 7.07 10.06 -17.25
CA GLU A 133 8.08 9.64 -16.27
C GLU A 133 7.45 9.30 -14.92
N VAL A 134 6.58 10.17 -14.41
CA VAL A 134 5.85 9.94 -13.17
C VAL A 134 5.02 8.65 -13.27
N PHE A 135 4.34 8.44 -14.40
CA PHE A 135 3.59 7.22 -14.67
C PHE A 135 4.48 5.96 -14.65
N ILE A 136 5.64 5.99 -15.31
CA ILE A 136 6.62 4.89 -15.27
C ILE A 136 7.06 4.61 -13.84
N GLY A 137 7.35 5.66 -13.05
CA GLY A 137 7.67 5.52 -11.64
C GLY A 137 6.58 4.79 -10.86
N VAL A 138 5.32 5.17 -11.05
CA VAL A 138 4.19 4.51 -10.38
C VAL A 138 4.07 3.03 -10.79
N LEU A 139 4.28 2.71 -12.07
CA LEU A 139 4.30 1.32 -12.52
C LEU A 139 5.42 0.49 -11.88
N LEU A 140 6.63 1.06 -11.76
CA LEU A 140 7.75 0.42 -11.08
C LEU A 140 7.46 0.18 -9.60
N TYR A 141 6.82 1.13 -8.93
CA TYR A 141 6.39 0.99 -7.54
C TYR A 141 5.35 -0.12 -7.36
N ILE A 142 4.33 -0.17 -8.22
CA ILE A 142 3.29 -1.23 -8.14
C ILE A 142 3.92 -2.59 -8.42
N GLY A 143 4.73 -2.72 -9.49
CA GLY A 143 5.42 -3.96 -9.84
C GLY A 143 6.36 -4.44 -8.73
N GLY A 144 7.17 -3.53 -8.18
CA GLY A 144 8.05 -3.81 -7.05
C GLY A 144 7.28 -4.18 -5.78
N THR A 145 6.16 -3.51 -5.50
CA THR A 145 5.25 -3.87 -4.39
C THR A 145 4.72 -5.28 -4.55
N ILE A 146 4.23 -5.66 -5.74
CA ILE A 146 3.77 -7.03 -6.02
C ILE A 146 4.91 -8.04 -5.81
N GLY A 147 6.11 -7.76 -6.31
CA GLY A 147 7.29 -8.59 -6.10
C GLY A 147 7.63 -8.77 -4.62
N ALA A 148 7.63 -7.68 -3.85
CA ALA A 148 7.85 -7.73 -2.40
C ALA A 148 6.78 -8.55 -1.67
N LEU A 149 5.51 -8.34 -1.99
CA LEU A 149 4.38 -9.08 -1.40
C LEU A 149 4.47 -10.59 -1.69
N TYR A 150 4.95 -10.98 -2.88
CA TYR A 150 5.21 -12.38 -3.20
C TYR A 150 6.27 -12.99 -2.28
N PHE A 151 7.38 -12.28 -2.05
CA PHE A 151 8.43 -12.74 -1.12
C PHE A 151 7.96 -12.75 0.34
N PHE A 152 7.18 -11.75 0.77
CA PHE A 152 6.56 -11.76 2.08
C PHE A 152 5.57 -12.92 2.26
N TYR A 153 4.82 -13.27 1.21
CA TYR A 153 3.92 -14.41 1.24
C TYR A 153 4.71 -15.71 1.39
N LYS A 154 5.81 -15.88 0.65
CA LYS A 154 6.72 -17.02 0.81
C LYS A 154 7.32 -17.08 2.22
N ALA A 155 7.71 -15.94 2.78
CA ALA A 155 8.21 -15.87 4.15
C ALA A 155 7.15 -16.28 5.18
N SER A 156 5.88 -15.95 4.94
CA SER A 156 4.76 -16.16 5.87
C SER A 156 4.41 -17.64 6.12
N LYS A 157 4.89 -18.56 5.28
CA LYS A 157 4.63 -20.01 5.37
C LYS A 157 5.37 -20.72 6.50
N GLY A 158 6.44 -20.14 7.02
CA GLY A 158 7.28 -20.79 8.01
C GLY A 158 6.60 -20.94 9.37
N GLY A 159 6.43 -22.19 9.82
CA GLY A 159 5.82 -22.51 11.11
C GLY A 159 6.65 -23.48 11.96
N THR A 160 6.16 -23.74 13.17
CA THR A 160 6.61 -24.85 14.01
C THR A 160 5.41 -25.66 14.46
N ALA A 161 5.61 -26.89 14.94
CA ALA A 161 4.52 -27.73 15.44
C ALA A 161 3.73 -27.05 16.59
N LYS A 162 4.42 -26.28 17.45
CA LYS A 162 3.80 -25.52 18.55
C LYS A 162 3.15 -24.21 18.08
N HIS A 163 3.69 -23.59 17.04
CA HIS A 163 3.24 -22.31 16.50
C HIS A 163 3.18 -22.35 14.97
N PRO A 164 2.08 -22.87 14.38
CA PRO A 164 1.97 -23.05 12.93
C PRO A 164 1.89 -21.71 12.17
N ASP A 165 1.36 -20.66 12.80
CA ASP A 165 1.20 -19.33 12.19
C ASP A 165 2.32 -18.34 12.57
N MET A 166 3.47 -18.83 13.05
CA MET A 166 4.54 -17.98 13.59
C MET A 166 5.01 -16.92 12.59
N MET A 167 5.50 -17.31 11.41
CA MET A 167 5.99 -16.34 10.42
C MET A 167 4.85 -15.52 9.82
N ARG A 168 3.65 -16.09 9.70
CA ARG A 168 2.46 -15.39 9.22
C ARG A 168 2.17 -14.14 10.05
N ARG A 169 2.10 -14.32 11.37
CA ARG A 169 1.87 -13.24 12.32
C ARG A 169 3.05 -12.26 12.36
N PHE A 170 4.27 -12.78 12.30
CA PHE A 170 5.48 -11.96 12.31
C PHE A 170 5.58 -11.05 11.07
N VAL A 171 5.35 -11.60 9.87
CA VAL A 171 5.39 -10.86 8.60
C VAL A 171 4.34 -9.74 8.62
N LEU A 172 3.11 -10.02 9.05
CA LEU A 172 2.06 -9.00 9.14
C LEU A 172 2.37 -7.94 10.21
N ALA A 173 2.91 -8.35 11.35
CA ALA A 173 3.33 -7.42 12.39
C ALA A 173 4.44 -6.49 11.89
N LEU A 174 5.44 -7.04 11.17
CA LEU A 174 6.50 -6.24 10.56
C LEU A 174 5.95 -5.31 9.47
N PHE A 175 5.03 -5.80 8.64
CA PHE A 175 4.39 -5.03 7.59
C PHE A 175 3.68 -3.79 8.15
N SER A 176 3.00 -3.94 9.30
CA SER A 176 2.35 -2.84 10.00
C SER A 176 3.33 -1.94 10.77
N ALA A 177 4.32 -2.53 11.46
CA ALA A 177 5.32 -1.81 12.24
C ALA A 177 6.16 -0.88 11.37
N LEU A 178 6.53 -1.33 10.17
CA LEU A 178 7.29 -0.56 9.18
C LEU A 178 6.41 0.36 8.32
N HIS A 179 5.11 0.48 8.64
CA HIS A 179 4.17 1.31 7.90
C HIS A 179 4.04 0.97 6.41
N LEU A 180 4.41 -0.24 5.98
CA LEU A 180 4.32 -0.66 4.56
C LEU A 180 2.87 -0.66 4.08
N ASP A 181 1.94 -0.76 5.02
CA ASP A 181 0.50 -0.65 4.81
C ASP A 181 0.01 0.76 4.48
N LYS A 182 0.77 1.80 4.81
CA LYS A 182 0.36 3.21 4.63
C LYS A 182 1.04 3.87 3.43
N MET A 183 2.00 3.18 2.82
CA MET A 183 2.81 3.71 1.71
C MET A 183 2.00 4.08 0.47
N PRO A 184 0.97 3.32 0.02
CA PRO A 184 0.19 3.74 -1.14
C PRO A 184 -0.49 5.11 -0.93
N ALA A 185 -1.01 5.36 0.27
CA ALA A 185 -1.59 6.66 0.63
C ALA A 185 -0.54 7.77 0.68
N LEU A 186 0.66 7.48 1.20
CA LEU A 186 1.77 8.43 1.21
C LEU A 186 2.23 8.79 -0.21
N VAL A 187 2.42 7.80 -1.09
CA VAL A 187 2.85 8.03 -2.48
C VAL A 187 1.77 8.83 -3.23
N ALA A 188 0.49 8.46 -3.09
CA ALA A 188 -0.60 9.22 -3.69
C ALA A 188 -0.65 10.66 -3.16
N TYR A 189 -0.47 10.85 -1.85
CA TYR A 189 -0.37 12.17 -1.23
C TYR A 189 0.76 12.99 -1.85
N LEU A 190 1.98 12.44 -1.95
CA LEU A 190 3.12 13.15 -2.51
C LEU A 190 2.94 13.50 -3.99
N LEU A 191 2.26 12.66 -4.76
CA LEU A 191 1.96 12.92 -6.18
C LEU A 191 0.85 13.96 -6.38
N ILE A 192 -0.01 14.15 -5.39
CA ILE A 192 -1.06 15.20 -5.39
C ILE A 192 -0.48 16.51 -4.83
N TYR A 193 0.34 16.42 -3.80
CA TYR A 193 0.89 17.53 -3.04
C TYR A 193 2.41 17.59 -3.17
N SER A 194 2.88 17.74 -4.41
CA SER A 194 4.27 18.12 -4.67
C SER A 194 4.31 19.64 -4.93
N PRO A 195 4.47 20.47 -3.88
CA PRO A 195 4.51 21.93 -4.00
C PRO A 195 5.65 22.40 -4.91
N GLU A 196 6.66 21.56 -5.13
CA GLU A 196 7.78 21.87 -6.00
C GLU A 196 7.45 21.74 -7.50
N THR A 197 6.47 20.91 -7.88
CA THR A 197 6.24 20.59 -9.30
C THR A 197 5.23 21.50 -9.98
N GLY A 198 4.31 22.14 -9.25
CA GLY A 198 3.24 22.98 -9.82
C GLY A 198 2.24 22.24 -10.73
N VAL A 199 2.50 20.97 -11.03
CA VAL A 199 1.69 20.06 -11.87
C VAL A 199 1.22 18.92 -10.99
N VAL A 200 -0.09 18.67 -11.02
CA VAL A 200 -0.75 17.56 -10.30
C VAL A 200 -1.13 16.48 -11.31
N PHE A 201 -0.93 15.21 -10.93
CA PHE A 201 -1.29 14.05 -11.75
C PHE A 201 -2.36 13.19 -11.06
N PRO A 202 -3.64 13.62 -11.01
CA PRO A 202 -4.69 12.97 -10.20
C PRO A 202 -4.90 11.51 -10.56
N LYS A 203 -4.89 11.19 -11.87
CA LYS A 203 -5.06 9.82 -12.37
C LYS A 203 -3.87 8.92 -11.99
N VAL A 204 -2.65 9.46 -12.00
CA VAL A 204 -1.42 8.73 -11.66
C VAL A 204 -1.33 8.54 -10.14
N ALA A 205 -1.77 9.53 -9.35
CA ALA A 205 -1.90 9.40 -7.90
C ALA A 205 -2.96 8.36 -7.51
N ALA A 206 -4.12 8.34 -8.18
CA ALA A 206 -5.13 7.29 -7.99
C ALA A 206 -4.57 5.89 -8.32
N LEU A 207 -3.74 5.79 -9.37
CA LEU A 207 -3.05 4.55 -9.72
C LEU A 207 -2.03 4.13 -8.64
N ALA A 208 -1.27 5.06 -8.08
CA ALA A 208 -0.38 4.77 -6.95
C ALA A 208 -1.15 4.26 -5.73
N LEU A 209 -2.29 4.87 -5.41
CA LEU A 209 -3.17 4.43 -4.34
C LEU A 209 -3.74 3.03 -4.60
N ALA A 210 -3.91 2.65 -5.87
CA ALA A 210 -4.37 1.32 -6.26
C ALA A 210 -3.40 0.18 -5.86
N ALA A 211 -2.19 0.49 -5.40
CA ALA A 211 -1.31 -0.51 -4.75
C ALA A 211 -1.95 -1.14 -3.50
N TYR A 212 -3.01 -0.55 -2.93
CA TYR A 212 -3.85 -1.22 -1.92
C TYR A 212 -4.52 -2.50 -2.42
N ILE A 213 -4.76 -2.64 -3.73
CA ILE A 213 -5.37 -3.84 -4.32
C ILE A 213 -4.47 -5.08 -4.13
N PRO A 214 -3.21 -5.11 -4.63
CA PRO A 214 -2.34 -6.26 -4.40
C PRO A 214 -2.04 -6.48 -2.90
N ILE A 215 -1.95 -5.42 -2.09
CA ILE A 215 -1.84 -5.56 -0.62
C ILE A 215 -3.07 -6.29 -0.06
N GLY A 216 -4.28 -5.92 -0.49
CA GLY A 216 -5.51 -6.58 -0.05
C GLY A 216 -5.60 -8.05 -0.47
N PHE A 217 -5.11 -8.40 -1.67
CA PHE A 217 -4.99 -9.80 -2.09
C PHE A 217 -4.01 -10.59 -1.23
N PHE A 218 -2.84 -10.00 -0.96
CA PHE A 218 -1.83 -10.57 -0.06
C PHE A 218 -2.40 -10.83 1.35
N LEU A 219 -3.02 -9.82 1.95
CA LEU A 219 -3.63 -9.92 3.29
C LEU A 219 -4.75 -10.97 3.32
N SER A 220 -5.60 -11.00 2.30
CA SER A 220 -6.70 -11.95 2.18
C SER A 220 -6.21 -13.39 2.03
N ARG A 221 -5.12 -13.61 1.28
CA ARG A 221 -4.50 -14.92 1.13
C ARG A 221 -3.89 -15.39 2.44
N ILE A 222 -3.16 -14.51 3.11
CA ILE A 222 -2.56 -14.80 4.41
C ILE A 222 -3.62 -15.10 5.47
N CYS A 223 -4.68 -14.30 5.56
CA CYS A 223 -5.73 -14.51 6.56
C CYS A 223 -6.51 -15.80 6.33
N ALA A 224 -6.77 -16.17 5.06
CA ALA A 224 -7.48 -17.41 4.74
C ALA A 224 -6.71 -18.64 5.23
N GLU A 225 -5.39 -18.66 5.07
CA GLU A 225 -4.56 -19.80 5.44
C GLU A 225 -4.11 -19.82 6.91
N SER A 226 -4.53 -18.85 7.72
CA SER A 226 -4.26 -18.92 9.16
C SER A 226 -5.17 -19.97 9.80
N LYS A 227 -4.63 -20.74 10.74
CA LYS A 227 -5.47 -21.44 11.71
C LYS A 227 -6.09 -20.36 12.59
N SER A 228 -7.37 -20.06 12.37
CA SER A 228 -8.10 -19.21 13.28
C SER A 228 -8.03 -19.81 14.70
N PRO A 229 -8.05 -19.00 15.77
CA PRO A 229 -8.76 -19.47 16.96
C PRO A 229 -10.22 -19.80 16.62
#